data_AF-A0A7S3F5I2-F1
#
_entry.id   AF-A0A7S3F5I2-F1
#
_cell.length_a   1.000
_cell.length_b   1.000
_cell.length_c   1.000
_cell.angle_alpha   90.00
_cell.angle_beta   90.00
_cell.angle_gamma   90.00
#
_symmetry.space_group_name_H-M   'P 1'
#
loop_
_entity.id
_entity.type
_entity.pdbx_description
1 polymer ?
#
loop_
_entity_poly.entity_id
_entity_poly.type
_entity_poly.pdbx_seq_one_letter_code
_entity_poly.pdbx_strand_id
1 'polypeptide(L)'
;MAVFWDFASLHQKDPMRWDPCVLEKDEKLTESQRKLKAGYEESRGADESAAFHTALKTMHIWYAHRCTTVYFLTRLPMGWEHIKTYHLRGWPTFEHRLSALVKCFRLKVAGWTLCMDLGSESQEATQAMPTAGNDFSLEVTTKQFTNNSDSTVVATLYSECASEVLKSMEDQDYEGCTISPAGAKALGGALQLCINLRSIDLRSTQLNDLCMANMCERLEAGMLSRLINLSLNNNFITRHGLEAFSEALTLGAMPNLRKLDLERNPLGTAQPLIHAFGNGAAMRLCHLDVSHTGLQDDDAIGFTELLDRGRLHALRALRVTGNDFSSNAHAELRSSLVCSGATD
;
A
#
# COMPACT_ATOMS: atom_id res chain seq x y z
N MET A 1 20.74 -2.00 -15.16
CA MET A 1 20.51 -3.14 -16.07
C MET A 1 19.96 -4.27 -15.23
N ALA A 2 18.69 -4.62 -15.39
CA ALA A 2 18.12 -5.79 -14.71
C ALA A 2 17.17 -6.48 -15.69
N VAL A 3 17.56 -7.69 -16.10
CA VAL A 3 16.68 -8.65 -16.76
C VAL A 3 16.50 -9.75 -15.70
N PHE A 4 15.26 -9.97 -15.26
CA PHE A 4 14.95 -11.16 -14.47
C PHE A 4 14.08 -12.07 -15.34
N TRP A 5 14.67 -13.19 -15.75
CA TRP A 5 13.92 -14.30 -16.29
C TRP A 5 13.49 -15.19 -15.12
N ASP A 6 12.29 -15.76 -15.24
CA ASP A 6 11.77 -16.82 -14.36
C ASP A 6 12.91 -17.75 -13.93
N PHE A 7 12.93 -18.15 -12.65
CA PHE A 7 13.96 -19.04 -12.12
C PHE A 7 14.04 -20.37 -12.89
N ALA A 8 12.95 -20.80 -13.54
CA ALA A 8 12.93 -21.92 -14.48
C ALA A 8 13.77 -21.68 -15.75
N SER A 9 14.04 -20.42 -16.10
CA SER A 9 14.85 -20.01 -17.25
C SER A 9 16.34 -19.83 -16.91
N LEU A 10 16.73 -19.83 -15.63
CA LEU A 10 18.12 -19.76 -15.18
C LEU A 10 18.80 -21.12 -15.35
N HIS A 11 18.98 -21.57 -16.59
CA HIS A 11 19.74 -22.76 -17.00
C HIS A 11 19.63 -23.93 -16.02
N GLN A 12 18.47 -24.61 -16.00
CA GLN A 12 18.24 -25.72 -15.09
C GLN A 12 17.93 -26.96 -15.89
N LYS A 13 18.78 -27.98 -15.73
CA LYS A 13 18.68 -29.30 -16.39
C LYS A 13 19.28 -29.29 -17.79
N ASP A 14 19.72 -30.47 -18.22
CA ASP A 14 20.31 -30.71 -19.53
C ASP A 14 19.25 -30.50 -20.63
N PRO A 15 19.36 -29.45 -21.46
CA PRO A 15 18.36 -29.15 -22.50
C PRO A 15 18.22 -30.28 -23.52
N MET A 16 19.28 -31.08 -23.71
CA MET A 16 19.26 -32.22 -24.61
C MET A 16 18.38 -33.37 -24.11
N ARG A 17 17.98 -33.34 -22.83
CA ARG A 17 17.08 -34.32 -22.21
C ARG A 17 15.63 -33.84 -22.08
N TRP A 18 15.32 -32.63 -22.55
CA TRP A 18 13.96 -32.10 -22.48
C TRP A 18 13.02 -32.85 -23.43
N ASP A 19 11.82 -33.18 -22.96
CA ASP A 19 10.74 -33.79 -23.75
C ASP A 19 9.40 -33.14 -23.40
N PRO A 20 8.46 -32.94 -24.34
CA PRO A 20 7.13 -32.39 -24.06
C PRO A 20 6.38 -33.10 -22.92
N CYS A 21 6.64 -34.39 -22.67
CA CYS A 21 6.01 -35.13 -21.59
C CYS A 21 6.31 -34.57 -20.19
N VAL A 22 7.36 -33.76 -20.03
CA VAL A 22 7.70 -33.13 -18.75
C VAL A 22 6.56 -32.25 -18.22
N LEU A 23 5.76 -31.67 -19.12
CA LEU A 23 4.63 -30.80 -18.76
C LEU A 23 3.33 -31.55 -18.42
N GLU A 24 3.28 -32.85 -18.69
CA GLU A 24 2.10 -33.68 -18.44
C GLU A 24 2.03 -34.16 -16.99
N LYS A 25 0.81 -34.37 -16.50
CA LYS A 25 0.56 -34.95 -15.18
C LYS A 25 1.03 -36.41 -15.15
N ASP A 26 1.63 -36.83 -14.05
CA ASP A 26 2.23 -38.19 -13.91
C ASP A 26 1.24 -39.34 -14.17
N GLU A 27 -0.05 -39.09 -13.91
CA GLU A 27 -1.18 -39.99 -14.16
C GLU A 27 -1.41 -40.26 -15.65
N LYS A 28 -1.06 -39.31 -16.51
CA LYS A 28 -1.19 -39.39 -17.98
C LYS A 28 0.07 -39.93 -18.67
N LEU A 29 1.17 -40.09 -17.92
CA LEU A 29 2.45 -40.49 -18.49
C LEU A 29 2.55 -42.00 -18.64
N THR A 30 3.01 -42.43 -19.81
CA THR A 30 3.53 -43.79 -20.01
C THR A 30 4.82 -44.01 -19.22
N GLU A 31 5.21 -45.26 -19.03
CA GLU A 31 6.41 -45.60 -18.28
C GLU A 31 7.70 -45.07 -18.93
N SER A 32 7.78 -45.06 -20.26
CA SER A 32 8.90 -44.47 -21.00
C SER A 32 8.95 -42.95 -20.82
N GLN A 33 7.81 -42.27 -20.86
CA GLN A 33 7.73 -40.83 -20.59
C GLN A 33 8.08 -40.49 -19.13
N ARG A 34 7.71 -41.32 -18.16
CA ARG A 34 8.16 -41.15 -16.77
C ARG A 34 9.67 -41.24 -16.64
N LYS A 35 10.32 -42.16 -17.37
CA LYS A 35 11.79 -42.26 -17.40
C LYS A 35 12.45 -41.03 -18.04
N LEU A 36 11.89 -40.53 -19.14
CA LEU A 36 12.36 -39.29 -19.79
C LEU A 36 12.23 -38.10 -18.84
N LYS A 37 11.03 -37.95 -18.22
CA LYS A 37 10.77 -36.91 -17.23
C LYS A 37 11.73 -37.00 -16.04
N ALA A 38 11.92 -38.18 -15.46
CA ALA A 38 12.87 -38.39 -14.35
C ALA A 38 14.31 -38.07 -14.77
N GLY A 39 14.76 -38.53 -15.94
CA GLY A 39 16.10 -38.27 -16.44
C GLY A 39 16.38 -36.80 -16.75
N TYR A 40 15.34 -36.04 -17.12
CA TYR A 40 15.39 -34.58 -17.22
C TYR A 40 15.43 -33.92 -15.83
N GLU A 41 14.54 -34.31 -14.91
CA GLU A 41 14.50 -33.78 -13.55
C GLU A 41 15.82 -33.99 -12.78
N GLU A 42 16.44 -35.17 -12.92
CA GLU A 42 17.70 -35.56 -12.28
C GLU A 42 18.95 -34.99 -12.95
N SER A 43 18.82 -34.35 -14.12
CA SER A 43 19.99 -33.83 -14.86
C SER A 43 20.57 -32.55 -14.29
N ARG A 44 19.97 -32.00 -13.22
CA ARG A 44 20.50 -30.83 -12.52
C ARG A 44 21.76 -31.22 -11.73
N GLY A 45 22.87 -30.51 -11.99
CA GLY A 45 24.13 -30.70 -11.27
C GLY A 45 24.04 -30.37 -9.78
N ALA A 46 25.02 -30.83 -9.00
CA ALA A 46 25.10 -30.51 -7.57
C ALA A 46 25.29 -29.00 -7.33
N ASP A 47 26.16 -28.34 -8.09
CA ASP A 47 26.41 -26.90 -8.01
C ASP A 47 25.18 -26.09 -8.42
N GLU A 48 24.48 -26.52 -9.48
CA GLU A 48 23.22 -25.91 -9.94
C GLU A 48 22.13 -26.05 -8.88
N SER A 49 22.04 -27.21 -8.22
CA SER A 49 21.12 -27.44 -7.12
C SER A 49 21.43 -26.54 -5.93
N ALA A 50 22.71 -26.40 -5.55
CA ALA A 50 23.12 -25.51 -4.46
C ALA A 50 22.81 -24.03 -4.78
N ALA A 51 23.08 -23.60 -6.02
CA ALA A 51 22.75 -22.25 -6.49
C ALA A 51 21.23 -22.00 -6.46
N PHE A 52 20.43 -22.97 -6.93
CA PHE A 52 18.97 -22.91 -6.89
C PHE A 52 18.44 -22.71 -5.46
N HIS A 53 18.87 -23.54 -4.51
CA HIS A 53 18.41 -23.44 -3.12
C HIS A 53 18.87 -22.14 -2.44
N THR A 54 20.06 -21.65 -2.77
CA THR A 54 20.56 -20.35 -2.29
C THR A 54 19.70 -19.19 -2.81
N ALA A 55 19.39 -19.22 -4.10
CA ALA A 55 18.60 -18.18 -4.73
C ALA A 55 17.12 -18.21 -4.33
N LEU A 56 16.54 -19.39 -4.13
CA LEU A 56 15.16 -19.54 -3.62
C LEU A 56 14.97 -18.81 -2.28
N LYS A 57 16.02 -18.78 -1.44
CA LYS A 57 16.03 -18.08 -0.15
C LYS A 57 16.23 -16.57 -0.27
N THR A 58 16.69 -16.04 -1.41
CA THR A 58 17.12 -14.64 -1.54
C THR A 58 16.40 -13.87 -2.65
N MET A 59 15.65 -14.55 -3.52
CA MET A 59 14.99 -13.92 -4.68
C MET A 59 14.00 -12.81 -4.31
N HIS A 60 13.40 -12.92 -3.13
CA HIS A 60 12.47 -11.95 -2.57
C HIS A 60 13.08 -10.54 -2.48
N ILE A 61 14.41 -10.45 -2.28
CA ILE A 61 15.14 -9.18 -2.21
C ILE A 61 15.00 -8.41 -3.53
N TRP A 62 15.11 -9.08 -4.68
CA TRP A 62 15.04 -8.45 -5.99
C TRP A 62 13.64 -7.94 -6.33
N TYR A 63 12.62 -8.74 -6.00
CA TYR A 63 11.22 -8.32 -6.14
C TYR A 63 10.91 -7.14 -5.22
N ALA A 64 11.38 -7.12 -3.97
CA ALA A 64 11.14 -6.03 -3.04
C ALA A 64 12.03 -4.79 -3.25
N HIS A 65 13.11 -4.88 -4.05
CA HIS A 65 14.07 -3.78 -4.18
C HIS A 65 13.47 -2.57 -4.91
N ARG A 66 13.53 -1.37 -4.32
CA ARG A 66 12.90 -0.16 -4.89
C ARG A 66 13.49 0.33 -6.23
N CYS A 67 14.66 -0.14 -6.61
CA CYS A 67 15.33 0.23 -7.88
C CYS A 67 15.18 -0.84 -8.98
N THR A 68 14.41 -1.89 -8.77
CA THR A 68 14.12 -2.87 -9.82
C THR A 68 12.86 -2.47 -10.57
N THR A 69 12.84 -2.76 -11.88
CA THR A 69 11.61 -2.74 -12.69
C THR A 69 11.19 -4.18 -12.90
N VAL A 70 9.93 -4.50 -12.61
CA VAL A 70 9.38 -5.85 -12.71
C VAL A 70 8.34 -5.88 -13.82
N TYR A 71 8.49 -6.83 -14.73
CA TYR A 71 7.56 -7.07 -15.83
C TYR A 71 6.75 -8.33 -15.53
N PHE A 72 5.44 -8.21 -15.54
CA PHE A 72 4.51 -9.33 -15.43
C PHE A 72 4.03 -9.76 -16.81
N LEU A 73 3.89 -11.07 -17.00
CA LEU A 73 3.28 -11.67 -18.18
C LEU A 73 1.99 -12.37 -17.73
N THR A 74 0.96 -11.58 -17.45
CA THR A 74 -0.28 -12.11 -16.83
C THR A 74 -1.20 -12.83 -17.81
N ARG A 75 -1.12 -12.48 -19.11
CA ARG A 75 -1.93 -13.06 -20.19
C ARG A 75 -1.22 -14.26 -20.81
N LEU A 76 -1.94 -15.37 -20.92
CA LEU A 76 -1.48 -16.55 -21.65
C LEU A 76 -1.63 -16.35 -23.17
N PRO A 77 -0.80 -17.01 -24.00
CA PRO A 77 -1.00 -17.03 -25.45
C PRO A 77 -2.40 -17.58 -25.83
N MET A 78 -2.92 -17.16 -26.98
CA MET A 78 -4.17 -17.68 -27.53
C MET A 78 -4.10 -19.21 -27.71
N GLY A 79 -5.15 -19.93 -27.30
CA GLY A 79 -5.22 -21.39 -27.35
C GLY A 79 -4.71 -22.10 -26.08
N TRP A 80 -4.21 -21.35 -25.10
CA TRP A 80 -3.70 -21.86 -23.82
C TRP A 80 -4.66 -21.61 -22.64
N GLU A 81 -5.93 -21.34 -22.92
CA GLU A 81 -6.95 -21.00 -21.90
C GLU A 81 -7.24 -22.17 -20.93
N HIS A 82 -6.87 -23.39 -21.32
CA HIS A 82 -6.93 -24.59 -20.48
C HIS A 82 -5.83 -24.65 -19.41
N ILE A 83 -4.80 -23.80 -19.52
CA ILE A 83 -3.71 -23.67 -18.55
C ILE A 83 -4.06 -22.61 -17.51
N LYS A 84 -3.61 -22.85 -16.27
CA LYS A 84 -3.89 -21.98 -15.12
C LYS A 84 -3.37 -20.56 -15.36
N THR A 85 -4.22 -19.57 -15.15
CA THR A 85 -3.88 -18.16 -15.30
C THR A 85 -2.98 -17.65 -14.17
N TYR A 86 -2.24 -16.57 -14.44
CA TYR A 86 -1.26 -15.97 -13.54
C TYR A 86 -1.80 -15.76 -12.11
N HIS A 87 -2.99 -15.16 -11.98
CA HIS A 87 -3.56 -14.76 -10.68
C HIS A 87 -4.08 -15.91 -9.81
N LEU A 88 -4.17 -17.14 -10.36
CA LEU A 88 -4.58 -18.34 -9.63
C LEU A 88 -3.39 -19.11 -9.03
N ARG A 89 -2.16 -18.75 -9.40
CA ARG A 89 -0.95 -19.47 -9.00
C ARG A 89 -0.29 -18.80 -7.79
N GLY A 90 0.22 -19.62 -6.88
CA GLY A 90 0.84 -19.16 -5.63
C GLY A 90 2.10 -18.31 -5.82
N TRP A 91 3.11 -18.83 -6.52
CA TRP A 91 4.36 -18.10 -6.79
C TRP A 91 4.14 -16.78 -7.57
N PRO A 92 3.37 -16.74 -8.67
CA PRO A 92 3.01 -15.48 -9.32
C PRO A 92 2.31 -14.46 -8.40
N THR A 93 1.48 -14.92 -7.46
CA THR A 93 0.85 -14.05 -6.45
C THR A 93 1.92 -13.46 -5.53
N PHE A 94 2.87 -14.28 -5.05
CA PHE A 94 4.01 -13.84 -4.26
C PHE A 94 4.84 -12.78 -4.98
N GLU A 95 5.27 -13.06 -6.21
CA GLU A 95 6.11 -12.17 -7.02
C GLU A 95 5.42 -10.83 -7.26
N HIS A 96 4.13 -10.87 -7.60
CA HIS A 96 3.32 -9.68 -7.82
C HIS A 96 3.17 -8.84 -6.55
N ARG A 97 2.75 -9.46 -5.44
CA ARG A 97 2.51 -8.76 -4.16
C ARG A 97 3.79 -8.15 -3.61
N LEU A 98 4.90 -8.88 -3.71
CA LEU A 98 6.17 -8.44 -3.15
C LEU A 98 6.77 -7.29 -3.98
N SER A 99 6.62 -7.36 -5.30
CA SER A 99 7.01 -6.27 -6.20
C SER A 99 6.26 -4.98 -5.91
N ALA A 100 4.97 -5.09 -5.59
CA ALA A 100 4.12 -3.93 -5.35
C ALA A 100 4.31 -3.26 -3.96
N LEU A 101 5.00 -3.89 -3.00
CA LEU A 101 5.12 -3.40 -1.63
C LEU A 101 5.66 -1.97 -1.50
N VAL A 102 6.68 -1.61 -2.31
CA VAL A 102 7.42 -0.33 -2.19
C VAL A 102 7.70 0.34 -3.53
N LYS A 103 7.02 -0.10 -4.59
CA LYS A 103 7.17 0.43 -5.95
C LYS A 103 6.02 1.36 -6.32
N CYS A 104 5.58 2.16 -5.35
CA CYS A 104 4.41 3.01 -5.45
C CYS A 104 4.63 4.33 -6.21
N PHE A 105 5.88 4.70 -6.51
CA PHE A 105 6.21 5.94 -7.20
C PHE A 105 6.49 5.72 -8.70
N ARG A 106 6.05 6.69 -9.53
CA ARG A 106 6.51 6.83 -10.91
C ARG A 106 7.92 7.41 -10.91
N LEU A 107 8.81 6.88 -11.74
CA LEU A 107 10.10 7.52 -11.98
C LEU A 107 9.84 8.87 -12.66
N LYS A 108 9.99 9.99 -11.92
CA LYS A 108 9.67 11.36 -12.38
C LYS A 108 10.26 11.71 -13.76
N VAL A 109 11.40 11.12 -14.13
CA VAL A 109 12.07 11.35 -15.41
C VAL A 109 11.68 10.33 -16.48
N ALA A 110 11.42 9.07 -16.11
CA ALA A 110 11.17 7.99 -17.06
C ALA A 110 9.68 7.81 -17.40
N GLY A 111 8.77 8.39 -16.61
CA GLY A 111 7.33 8.41 -16.89
C GLY A 111 6.60 7.08 -16.72
N TRP A 112 7.30 5.96 -16.55
CA TRP A 112 6.70 4.63 -16.34
C TRP A 112 6.67 4.19 -14.87
N THR A 113 5.76 3.27 -14.57
CA THR A 113 5.70 2.55 -13.28
C THR A 113 6.83 1.51 -13.19
N LEU A 114 7.27 1.20 -11.97
CA LEU A 114 8.29 0.16 -11.76
C LEU A 114 7.72 -1.26 -11.86
N CYS A 115 6.40 -1.39 -11.88
CA CYS A 115 5.67 -2.63 -12.11
C CYS A 115 4.88 -2.48 -13.42
N MET A 116 5.23 -3.24 -14.44
CA MET A 116 4.58 -3.23 -15.75
C MET A 116 3.93 -4.58 -16.01
N ASP A 117 2.68 -4.59 -16.48
CA ASP A 117 2.00 -5.82 -16.87
C ASP A 117 1.88 -5.89 -18.38
N LEU A 118 2.77 -6.64 -19.02
CA LEU A 118 2.80 -6.82 -20.47
C LEU A 118 1.63 -7.67 -20.98
N GLY A 119 0.86 -8.31 -20.08
CA GLY A 119 -0.38 -9.01 -20.41
C GLY A 119 -1.63 -8.12 -20.38
N SER A 120 -1.55 -6.91 -19.82
CA SER A 120 -2.66 -5.97 -19.77
C SER A 120 -2.67 -5.05 -21.00
N GLU A 121 -3.86 -4.56 -21.40
CA GLU A 121 -3.97 -3.62 -22.53
C GLU A 121 -3.34 -2.26 -22.21
N SER A 122 -3.33 -1.86 -20.93
CA SER A 122 -2.75 -0.62 -20.45
C SER A 122 -1.24 -0.69 -20.24
N GLN A 123 -0.64 -1.89 -20.21
CA GLN A 123 0.76 -2.17 -19.88
C GLN A 123 1.24 -1.68 -18.49
N GLU A 124 0.42 -0.92 -17.78
CA GLU A 124 0.57 -0.61 -16.36
C GLU A 124 0.03 -1.77 -15.54
N ALA A 125 0.85 -2.31 -14.63
CA ALA A 125 0.35 -3.24 -13.62
C ALA A 125 -0.59 -2.45 -12.69
N THR A 126 -1.78 -3.00 -12.42
CA THR A 126 -2.66 -2.44 -11.37
C THR A 126 -1.84 -2.31 -10.10
N GLN A 127 -1.71 -1.08 -9.59
CA GLN A 127 -0.89 -0.82 -8.41
C GLN A 127 -1.49 -1.53 -7.20
N ALA A 128 -0.99 -2.72 -6.89
CA ALA A 128 -1.39 -3.44 -5.70
C ALA A 128 -0.92 -2.67 -4.47
N MET A 129 -1.84 -2.46 -3.52
CA MET A 129 -1.50 -1.84 -2.25
C MET A 129 -0.59 -2.76 -1.43
N PRO A 130 0.30 -2.20 -0.60
CA PRO A 130 1.12 -3.00 0.30
C PRO A 130 0.23 -3.89 1.15
N THR A 131 0.60 -5.15 1.28
CA THR A 131 -0.20 -6.16 1.97
C THR A 131 0.61 -6.69 3.15
N ALA A 132 0.01 -6.74 4.34
CA ALA A 132 0.67 -7.32 5.51
C ALA A 132 0.81 -8.84 5.37
N GLY A 133 1.81 -9.42 6.05
CA GLY A 133 2.07 -10.87 5.98
C GLY A 133 0.86 -11.74 6.34
N ASN A 134 0.06 -11.33 7.33
CA ASN A 134 -1.15 -12.06 7.72
C ASN A 134 -2.22 -12.06 6.61
N ASP A 135 -2.44 -10.91 5.96
CA ASP A 135 -3.42 -10.76 4.88
C ASP A 135 -2.98 -11.55 3.64
N PHE A 136 -1.68 -11.52 3.33
CA PHE A 136 -1.11 -12.33 2.26
C PHE A 136 -1.20 -13.83 2.57
N SER A 137 -0.94 -14.23 3.81
CA SER A 137 -1.05 -15.63 4.24
C SER A 137 -2.48 -16.15 4.05
N LEU A 138 -3.50 -15.31 4.27
CA LEU A 138 -4.88 -15.67 3.93
C LEU A 138 -5.09 -15.78 2.42
N GLU A 139 -4.63 -14.79 1.64
CA GLU A 139 -4.76 -14.80 0.18
C GLU A 139 -4.11 -16.04 -0.44
N VAL A 140 -2.92 -16.42 0.01
CA VAL A 140 -2.14 -17.50 -0.59
C VAL A 140 -2.79 -18.88 -0.40
N THR A 141 -3.60 -19.07 0.65
CA THR A 141 -4.39 -20.32 0.84
C THR A 141 -5.42 -20.55 -0.25
N THR A 142 -5.87 -19.49 -0.91
CA THR A 142 -6.82 -19.57 -2.03
C THR A 142 -6.13 -19.92 -3.36
N LYS A 143 -4.79 -19.91 -3.37
CA LYS A 143 -3.98 -20.10 -4.58
C LYS A 143 -3.61 -21.56 -4.76
N GLN A 144 -3.35 -21.93 -6.01
CA GLN A 144 -2.95 -23.28 -6.35
C GLN A 144 -1.43 -23.37 -6.45
N PHE A 145 -0.90 -24.44 -5.86
CA PHE A 145 0.51 -24.81 -5.92
C PHE A 145 0.70 -26.14 -6.62
N THR A 146 1.93 -26.39 -7.07
CA THR A 146 2.31 -27.70 -7.61
C THR A 146 2.55 -28.68 -6.47
N ASN A 147 3.03 -28.18 -5.32
CA ASN A 147 3.15 -28.92 -4.07
C ASN A 147 2.53 -28.11 -2.91
N ASN A 148 1.74 -28.75 -2.04
CA ASN A 148 1.12 -28.08 -0.90
C ASN A 148 2.13 -27.48 0.10
N SER A 149 3.37 -28.01 0.17
CA SER A 149 4.42 -27.42 1.01
C SER A 149 4.83 -26.01 0.55
N ASP A 150 4.65 -25.70 -0.73
CA ASP A 150 5.04 -24.41 -1.31
C ASP A 150 4.24 -23.25 -0.71
N SER A 151 2.98 -23.49 -0.33
CA SER A 151 2.09 -22.46 0.24
C SER A 151 2.64 -21.90 1.54
N THR A 152 3.05 -22.79 2.46
CA THR A 152 3.65 -22.38 3.74
C THR A 152 4.98 -21.66 3.52
N VAL A 153 5.84 -22.19 2.64
CA VAL A 153 7.13 -21.55 2.31
C VAL A 153 6.93 -20.15 1.76
N VAL A 154 5.98 -19.99 0.83
CA VAL A 154 5.66 -18.70 0.21
C VAL A 154 5.08 -17.71 1.23
N ALA A 155 4.16 -18.16 2.09
CA ALA A 155 3.59 -17.33 3.15
C ALA A 155 4.67 -16.81 4.11
N THR A 156 5.58 -17.69 4.54
CA THR A 156 6.70 -17.34 5.43
C THR A 156 7.67 -16.37 4.76
N LEU A 157 8.15 -16.67 3.55
CA LEU A 157 9.08 -15.81 2.81
C LEU A 157 8.48 -14.42 2.58
N TYR A 158 7.19 -14.34 2.22
CA TYR A 158 6.53 -13.06 2.04
C TYR A 158 6.44 -12.28 3.35
N SER A 159 5.98 -12.93 4.42
CA SER A 159 5.74 -12.27 5.70
C SER A 159 7.03 -11.72 6.31
N GLU A 160 8.13 -12.48 6.25
CA GLU A 160 9.45 -12.03 6.69
C GLU A 160 9.93 -10.83 5.86
N CYS A 161 9.88 -10.94 4.54
CA CYS A 161 10.33 -9.87 3.66
C CYS A 161 9.47 -8.60 3.78
N ALA A 162 8.13 -8.75 3.76
CA ALA A 162 7.19 -7.64 3.91
C ALA A 162 7.37 -6.95 5.26
N SER A 163 7.58 -7.69 6.35
CA SER A 163 7.83 -7.08 7.67
C SER A 163 9.07 -6.18 7.65
N GLU A 164 10.19 -6.65 7.12
CA GLU A 164 11.44 -5.88 7.08
C GLU A 164 11.35 -4.69 6.13
N VAL A 165 10.74 -4.88 4.96
CA VAL A 165 10.54 -3.82 3.97
C VAL A 165 9.61 -2.74 4.52
N LEU A 166 8.45 -3.12 5.07
CA LEU A 166 7.47 -2.19 5.62
C LEU A 166 8.03 -1.39 6.80
N LYS A 167 8.78 -2.05 7.70
CA LYS A 167 9.49 -1.36 8.80
C LYS A 167 10.50 -0.34 8.29
N SER A 168 11.14 -0.58 7.14
CA SER A 168 12.18 0.32 6.61
C SER A 168 11.63 1.56 5.89
N MET A 169 10.32 1.63 5.62
CA MET A 169 9.71 2.73 4.88
C MET A 169 9.68 4.02 5.70
N GLU A 170 10.24 5.09 5.13
CA GLU A 170 10.19 6.44 5.71
C GLU A 170 9.21 7.36 4.99
N ASP A 171 9.05 7.21 3.68
CA ASP A 171 8.14 8.04 2.88
C ASP A 171 7.41 7.18 1.86
N GLN A 172 6.11 7.43 1.66
CA GLN A 172 5.26 6.75 0.70
C GLN A 172 4.46 7.74 -0.14
N ASP A 173 4.49 7.53 -1.45
CA ASP A 173 3.84 8.39 -2.43
C ASP A 173 2.89 7.52 -3.26
N TYR A 174 1.59 7.78 -3.09
CA TYR A 174 0.51 7.17 -3.87
C TYR A 174 -0.25 8.24 -4.66
N GLU A 175 0.31 9.43 -4.88
CA GLU A 175 -0.38 10.53 -5.57
C GLU A 175 -0.97 10.05 -6.91
N GLY A 176 -2.27 10.30 -7.11
CA GLY A 176 -2.99 9.93 -8.33
C GLY A 176 -3.30 8.43 -8.50
N CYS A 177 -2.89 7.58 -7.56
CA CYS A 177 -3.17 6.14 -7.62
C CYS A 177 -4.59 5.85 -7.12
N THR A 178 -5.46 5.27 -7.94
CA THR A 178 -6.81 4.88 -7.49
C THR A 178 -6.74 3.78 -6.43
N ILE A 179 -7.20 4.07 -5.21
CA ILE A 179 -7.25 3.12 -4.09
C ILE A 179 -8.68 2.63 -3.90
N SER A 180 -8.90 1.34 -4.19
CA SER A 180 -10.18 0.69 -3.93
C SER A 180 -10.40 0.43 -2.42
N PRO A 181 -11.63 0.16 -1.97
CA PRO A 181 -11.89 -0.20 -0.57
C PRO A 181 -11.06 -1.39 -0.06
N ALA A 182 -10.82 -2.39 -0.92
CA ALA A 182 -9.95 -3.52 -0.59
C ALA A 182 -8.47 -3.11 -0.51
N GLY A 183 -8.04 -2.20 -1.39
CA GLY A 183 -6.70 -1.61 -1.34
C GLY A 183 -6.48 -0.79 -0.06
N ALA A 184 -7.47 0.01 0.34
CA ALA A 184 -7.42 0.79 1.59
C ALA A 184 -7.32 -0.11 2.82
N LYS A 185 -8.05 -1.24 2.84
CA LYS A 185 -7.94 -2.26 3.89
C LYS A 185 -6.53 -2.87 3.94
N ALA A 186 -5.96 -3.23 2.78
CA ALA A 186 -4.60 -3.75 2.71
C ALA A 186 -3.57 -2.72 3.20
N LEU A 187 -3.73 -1.44 2.80
CA LEU A 187 -2.88 -0.34 3.24
C LEU A 187 -2.96 -0.14 4.76
N GLY A 188 -4.16 -0.11 5.35
CA GLY A 188 -4.35 -0.06 6.81
C GLY A 188 -3.68 -1.25 7.51
N GLY A 189 -3.74 -2.44 6.90
CA GLY A 189 -2.98 -3.64 7.28
C GLY A 189 -1.46 -3.41 7.34
N ALA A 190 -0.90 -2.87 6.26
CA ALA A 190 0.53 -2.63 6.12
C ALA A 190 1.04 -1.50 7.02
N LEU A 191 0.26 -0.43 7.21
CA LEU A 191 0.62 0.73 8.02
C LEU A 191 0.96 0.37 9.48
N GLN A 192 0.39 -0.71 10.02
CA GLN A 192 0.71 -1.24 11.35
C GLN A 192 2.19 -1.65 11.51
N LEU A 193 2.85 -2.00 10.40
CA LEU A 193 4.24 -2.43 10.37
C LEU A 193 5.21 -1.28 10.04
N CYS A 194 4.68 -0.14 9.58
CA CYS A 194 5.44 1.01 9.08
C CYS A 194 5.93 1.93 10.21
N ILE A 195 6.68 1.37 11.17
CA ILE A 195 7.14 2.08 12.38
C ILE A 195 8.09 3.27 12.10
N ASN A 196 8.71 3.31 10.92
CA ASN A 196 9.62 4.37 10.51
C ASN A 196 9.00 5.42 9.58
N LEU A 197 7.72 5.27 9.23
CA LEU A 197 7.04 6.14 8.27
C LEU A 197 6.88 7.55 8.82
N ARG A 198 7.34 8.53 8.06
CA ARG A 198 7.32 9.97 8.34
C ARG A 198 6.35 10.72 7.45
N SER A 199 6.19 10.29 6.20
CA SER A 199 5.30 10.94 5.24
C SER A 199 4.50 9.92 4.44
N ILE A 200 3.22 10.20 4.27
CA ILE A 200 2.37 9.50 3.31
C ILE A 200 1.57 10.50 2.47
N ASP A 201 1.68 10.37 1.15
CA ASP A 201 0.90 11.15 0.19
C ASP A 201 -0.18 10.26 -0.45
N LEU A 202 -1.44 10.60 -0.19
CA LEU A 202 -2.64 9.96 -0.73
C LEU A 202 -3.48 10.96 -1.52
N ARG A 203 -2.87 12.03 -2.04
CA ARG A 203 -3.57 13.02 -2.85
C ARG A 203 -4.17 12.40 -4.11
N SER A 204 -5.41 12.77 -4.43
CA SER A 204 -6.07 12.35 -5.68
C SER A 204 -6.13 10.84 -5.87
N THR A 205 -6.32 10.09 -4.79
CA THR A 205 -6.38 8.62 -4.79
C THR A 205 -7.80 8.07 -4.86
N GLN A 206 -8.80 8.95 -4.97
CA GLN A 206 -10.24 8.64 -4.96
C GLN A 206 -10.71 7.98 -3.66
N LEU A 207 -10.04 8.26 -2.54
CA LEU A 207 -10.48 7.78 -1.23
C LEU A 207 -11.88 8.31 -0.91
N ASN A 208 -12.76 7.41 -0.49
CA ASN A 208 -14.10 7.72 0.00
C ASN A 208 -14.24 7.25 1.46
N ASP A 209 -15.43 7.43 2.02
CA ASP A 209 -15.70 7.10 3.43
C ASP A 209 -15.41 5.64 3.77
N LEU A 210 -15.77 4.70 2.89
CA LEU A 210 -15.51 3.27 3.09
C LEU A 210 -14.01 2.98 3.06
N CYS A 211 -13.25 3.64 2.17
CA CYS A 211 -11.79 3.51 2.15
C CYS A 211 -11.18 4.04 3.46
N MET A 212 -11.62 5.21 3.95
CA MET A 212 -11.13 5.77 5.21
C MET A 212 -11.44 4.85 6.40
N ALA A 213 -12.66 4.32 6.48
CA ALA A 213 -13.04 3.36 7.51
C ALA A 213 -12.15 2.10 7.48
N ASN A 214 -11.99 1.48 6.30
CA ASN A 214 -11.15 0.29 6.14
C ASN A 214 -9.66 0.55 6.46
N MET A 215 -9.15 1.73 6.13
CA MET A 215 -7.77 2.10 6.41
C MET A 215 -7.54 2.33 7.90
N CYS A 216 -8.50 2.95 8.59
CA CYS A 216 -8.41 3.31 10.01
C CYS A 216 -8.79 2.16 10.96
N GLU A 217 -9.56 1.18 10.50
CA GLU A 217 -10.10 0.04 11.30
C GLU A 217 -9.05 -0.64 12.18
N ARG A 218 -7.81 -0.75 11.69
CA ARG A 218 -6.72 -1.48 12.34
C ARG A 218 -5.60 -0.58 12.88
N LEU A 219 -5.82 0.74 12.94
CA LEU A 219 -4.84 1.69 13.46
C LEU A 219 -5.03 1.88 14.97
N GLU A 220 -4.18 1.22 15.75
CA GLU A 220 -4.17 1.31 17.20
C GLU A 220 -3.16 2.36 17.71
N ALA A 221 -3.23 2.63 19.02
CA ALA A 221 -2.37 3.58 19.72
C ALA A 221 -0.88 3.37 19.40
N GLY A 222 -0.20 4.45 18.95
CA GLY A 222 1.24 4.49 18.77
C GLY A 222 1.79 3.79 17.52
N MET A 223 0.95 3.21 16.66
CA MET A 223 1.42 2.49 15.46
C MET A 223 2.16 3.39 14.47
N LEU A 224 1.60 4.55 14.14
CA LEU A 224 2.21 5.54 13.24
C LEU A 224 2.93 6.62 14.06
N SER A 225 3.71 6.19 15.05
CA SER A 225 4.40 7.07 16.01
C SER A 225 5.40 8.02 15.37
N ARG A 226 5.95 7.72 14.19
CA ARG A 226 6.90 8.60 13.50
C ARG A 226 6.28 9.40 12.36
N LEU A 227 4.98 9.26 12.10
CA LEU A 227 4.30 9.96 11.03
C LEU A 227 4.21 11.46 11.35
N ILE A 228 4.70 12.28 10.43
CA ILE A 228 4.77 13.73 10.55
C ILE A 228 3.83 14.39 9.54
N ASN A 229 3.74 13.85 8.33
CA ASN A 229 2.99 14.41 7.22
C ASN A 229 1.97 13.40 6.67
N LEU A 230 0.73 13.83 6.53
CA LEU A 230 -0.35 13.08 5.89
C LEU A 230 -1.09 13.99 4.91
N SER A 231 -1.04 13.65 3.62
CA SER A 231 -1.78 14.35 2.57
C SER A 231 -2.95 13.49 2.10
N LEU A 232 -4.17 14.00 2.28
CA LEU A 232 -5.44 13.39 1.91
C LEU A 232 -6.27 14.28 0.97
N ASN A 233 -5.66 15.34 0.43
CA ASN A 233 -6.37 16.34 -0.35
C ASN A 233 -6.83 15.82 -1.73
N ASN A 234 -7.84 16.47 -2.29
CA ASN A 234 -8.47 16.10 -3.56
C ASN A 234 -9.01 14.65 -3.59
N ASN A 235 -9.74 14.25 -2.54
CA ASN A 235 -10.42 12.97 -2.45
C ASN A 235 -11.94 13.17 -2.28
N PHE A 236 -12.67 12.08 -2.02
CA PHE A 236 -14.12 12.06 -1.84
C PHE A 236 -14.49 11.73 -0.38
N ILE A 237 -13.68 12.21 0.57
CA ILE A 237 -13.92 12.01 1.99
C ILE A 237 -15.03 12.97 2.42
N THR A 238 -16.08 12.43 3.03
CA THR A 238 -17.15 13.21 3.67
C THR A 238 -16.98 13.20 5.19
N ARG A 239 -17.93 13.79 5.91
CA ARG A 239 -18.02 13.66 7.38
C ARG A 239 -17.90 12.22 7.88
N HIS A 240 -18.39 11.21 7.15
CA HIS A 240 -18.36 9.83 7.62
C HIS A 240 -16.97 9.20 7.54
N GLY A 241 -16.21 9.48 6.48
CA GLY A 241 -14.80 9.10 6.42
C GLY A 241 -13.96 9.86 7.46
N LEU A 242 -14.33 11.11 7.72
CA LEU A 242 -13.70 11.93 8.75
C LEU A 242 -13.94 11.39 10.17
N GLU A 243 -15.15 10.90 10.45
CA GLU A 243 -15.51 10.25 11.72
C GLU A 243 -14.54 9.07 12.03
N ALA A 244 -14.33 8.17 11.07
CA ALA A 244 -13.40 7.04 11.22
C ALA A 244 -11.94 7.49 11.42
N PHE A 245 -11.51 8.53 10.71
CA PHE A 245 -10.16 9.10 10.85
C PHE A 245 -9.96 9.76 12.23
N SER A 246 -10.96 10.52 12.69
CA SER A 246 -10.96 11.15 14.00
C SER A 246 -10.94 10.15 15.16
N GLU A 247 -11.60 9.00 15.01
CA GLU A 247 -11.53 7.91 15.97
C GLU A 247 -10.10 7.37 16.10
N ALA A 248 -9.44 7.07 14.98
CA ALA A 248 -8.03 6.64 14.98
C ALA A 248 -7.09 7.70 15.58
N LEU A 249 -7.33 8.98 15.33
CA LEU A 249 -6.60 10.07 15.99
C LEU A 249 -6.81 10.08 17.50
N THR A 250 -8.05 9.88 17.96
CA THR A 250 -8.41 9.85 19.39
C THR A 250 -7.80 8.64 20.11
N LEU A 251 -7.70 7.50 19.43
CA LEU A 251 -6.96 6.32 19.91
C LEU A 251 -5.44 6.55 19.97
N GLY A 252 -4.94 7.66 19.43
CA GLY A 252 -3.52 7.98 19.45
C GLY A 252 -2.72 7.22 18.40
N ALA A 253 -3.32 6.86 17.26
CA ALA A 253 -2.62 6.16 16.19
C ALA A 253 -1.44 6.96 15.61
N MET A 254 -1.57 8.29 15.54
CA MET A 254 -0.61 9.21 14.92
C MET A 254 -0.20 10.35 15.90
N PRO A 255 0.47 10.02 17.02
CA PRO A 255 0.69 10.97 18.13
C PRO A 255 1.65 12.12 17.77
N ASN A 256 2.46 11.97 16.72
CA ASN A 256 3.44 12.97 16.28
C ASN A 256 3.08 13.64 14.95
N LEU A 257 1.83 13.52 14.48
CA LEU A 257 1.38 14.18 13.27
C LEU A 257 1.54 15.70 13.39
N ARG A 258 2.20 16.31 12.40
CA ARG A 258 2.47 17.76 12.36
C ARG A 258 1.81 18.46 11.19
N LYS A 259 1.53 17.76 10.10
CA LYS A 259 0.89 18.30 8.91
C LYS A 259 -0.22 17.36 8.45
N LEU A 260 -1.42 17.90 8.36
CA LEU A 260 -2.60 17.23 7.82
C LEU A 260 -3.20 18.11 6.74
N ASP A 261 -3.32 17.55 5.54
CA ASP A 261 -3.90 18.24 4.39
C ASP A 261 -5.17 17.49 3.94
N LEU A 262 -6.32 18.13 4.13
CA LEU A 262 -7.64 17.63 3.78
C LEU A 262 -8.31 18.49 2.70
N GLU A 263 -7.56 19.42 2.08
CA GLU A 263 -8.08 20.35 1.08
C GLU A 263 -8.93 19.61 0.02
N ARG A 264 -10.03 20.25 -0.42
CA ARG A 264 -10.86 19.74 -1.53
C ARG A 264 -11.38 18.32 -1.29
N ASN A 265 -11.87 18.07 -0.08
CA ASN A 265 -12.72 16.94 0.26
C ASN A 265 -14.12 17.44 0.66
N PRO A 266 -15.21 16.82 0.21
CA PRO A 266 -16.58 17.25 0.55
C PRO A 266 -16.96 16.89 2.00
N LEU A 267 -16.22 17.39 2.99
CA LEU A 267 -16.43 17.07 4.40
C LEU A 267 -17.80 17.55 4.88
N GLY A 268 -18.19 18.76 4.50
CA GLY A 268 -19.41 19.46 4.95
C GLY A 268 -19.36 19.94 6.39
N THR A 269 -18.47 19.37 7.22
CA THR A 269 -18.21 19.80 8.59
C THR A 269 -16.88 19.20 9.10
N ALA A 270 -16.23 19.91 10.02
CA ALA A 270 -15.00 19.48 10.71
C ALA A 270 -15.26 19.04 12.16
N GLN A 271 -16.52 18.98 12.62
CA GLN A 271 -16.86 18.62 14.00
C GLN A 271 -16.21 17.32 14.52
N PRO A 272 -16.10 16.23 13.74
CA PRO A 272 -15.38 15.03 14.18
C PRO A 272 -13.91 15.31 14.53
N LEU A 273 -13.21 16.16 13.76
CA LEU A 273 -11.82 16.55 14.05
C LEU A 273 -11.76 17.48 15.26
N ILE A 274 -12.66 18.46 15.32
CA ILE A 274 -12.73 19.43 16.42
C ILE A 274 -12.92 18.70 17.75
N HIS A 275 -13.82 17.70 17.79
CA HIS A 275 -14.03 16.86 18.97
C HIS A 275 -12.77 16.03 19.32
N ALA A 276 -12.11 15.41 18.33
CA ALA A 276 -10.87 14.66 18.57
C ALA A 276 -9.76 15.56 19.15
N PHE A 277 -9.55 16.75 18.58
CA PHE A 277 -8.58 17.73 19.08
C PHE A 277 -8.93 18.24 20.48
N GLY A 278 -10.22 18.49 20.75
CA GLY A 278 -10.71 18.87 22.07
C GLY A 278 -10.40 17.83 23.16
N ASN A 279 -10.38 16.54 22.78
CA ASN A 279 -10.03 15.40 23.63
C ASN A 279 -8.52 15.09 23.69
N GLY A 280 -7.67 15.92 23.07
CA GLY A 280 -6.22 15.77 23.16
C GLY A 280 -5.59 14.95 22.04
N ALA A 281 -6.30 14.68 20.94
CA ALA A 281 -5.71 14.09 19.76
C ALA A 281 -4.82 15.09 18.99
N ALA A 282 -3.80 14.59 18.29
CA ALA A 282 -2.94 15.37 17.39
C ALA A 282 -2.36 16.68 17.98
N MET A 283 -2.02 16.70 19.28
CA MET A 283 -1.53 17.91 19.97
C MET A 283 -0.25 18.52 19.40
N ARG A 284 0.46 17.82 18.50
CA ARG A 284 1.67 18.29 17.81
C ARG A 284 1.39 18.87 16.42
N LEU A 285 0.12 18.94 16.02
CA LEU A 285 -0.28 19.44 14.70
C LEU A 285 0.12 20.91 14.56
N CYS A 286 0.95 21.19 13.56
CA CYS A 286 1.44 22.53 13.27
C CYS A 286 0.76 23.14 12.05
N HIS A 287 0.32 22.32 11.10
CA HIS A 287 -0.34 22.77 9.87
C HIS A 287 -1.57 21.91 9.62
N LEU A 288 -2.71 22.57 9.46
CA LEU A 288 -3.96 21.95 9.04
C LEU A 288 -4.48 22.71 7.82
N ASP A 289 -4.72 22.00 6.73
CA ASP A 289 -5.41 22.54 5.56
C ASP A 289 -6.77 21.88 5.43
N VAL A 290 -7.83 22.68 5.58
CA VAL A 290 -9.23 22.31 5.38
C VAL A 290 -9.89 23.27 4.40
N SER A 291 -9.10 23.79 3.45
CA SER A 291 -9.61 24.67 2.41
C SER A 291 -10.55 23.91 1.46
N HIS A 292 -11.60 24.58 1.00
CA HIS A 292 -12.56 24.02 0.05
C HIS A 292 -13.20 22.69 0.52
N THR A 293 -13.57 22.60 1.80
CA THR A 293 -14.18 21.38 2.36
C THR A 293 -15.67 21.52 2.72
N GLY A 294 -16.27 22.68 2.42
CA GLY A 294 -17.67 22.96 2.71
C GLY A 294 -17.95 23.14 4.20
N LEU A 295 -16.98 23.66 4.96
CA LEU A 295 -17.17 23.98 6.38
C LEU A 295 -18.13 25.16 6.56
N GLN A 296 -18.82 25.17 7.69
CA GLN A 296 -19.82 26.18 8.05
C GLN A 296 -19.44 26.93 9.33
N ASP A 297 -20.23 27.93 9.71
CA ASP A 297 -19.96 28.79 10.89
C ASP A 297 -19.72 28.00 12.18
N ASP A 298 -20.45 26.90 12.42
CA ASP A 298 -20.27 26.04 13.59
C ASP A 298 -18.86 25.43 13.66
N ASP A 299 -18.22 25.16 12.52
CA ASP A 299 -16.84 24.67 12.47
C ASP A 299 -15.84 25.79 12.77
N ALA A 300 -16.08 26.99 12.25
CA ALA A 300 -15.25 28.16 12.55
C ALA A 300 -15.30 28.51 14.05
N ILE A 301 -16.49 28.45 14.66
CA ILE A 301 -16.69 28.61 16.10
C ILE A 301 -15.95 27.50 16.86
N GLY A 302 -16.10 26.25 16.45
CA GLY A 302 -15.42 25.12 17.10
C GLY A 302 -13.89 25.23 17.05
N PHE A 303 -13.30 25.65 15.93
CA PHE A 303 -11.85 25.93 15.85
C PHE A 303 -11.45 27.12 16.72
N THR A 304 -12.26 28.17 16.76
CA THR A 304 -12.04 29.33 17.62
C THR A 304 -11.98 28.91 19.10
N GLU A 305 -12.93 28.10 19.56
CA GLU A 305 -12.93 27.58 20.93
C GLU A 305 -11.68 26.72 21.25
N LEU A 306 -11.22 25.90 20.30
CA LEU A 306 -10.02 25.10 20.50
C LEU A 306 -8.76 25.95 20.63
N LEU A 307 -8.65 27.02 19.82
CA LEU A 307 -7.54 27.97 19.87
C LEU A 307 -7.54 28.73 21.18
N ASP A 308 -8.70 29.28 21.58
CA ASP A 308 -8.85 30.05 22.81
C ASP A 308 -8.57 29.21 24.07
N ARG A 309 -8.91 27.91 24.04
CA ARG A 309 -8.60 26.95 25.12
C ARG A 309 -7.18 26.39 25.06
N GLY A 310 -6.36 26.79 24.08
CA GLY A 310 -4.99 26.30 23.91
C GLY A 310 -4.88 24.82 23.54
N ARG A 311 -5.96 24.20 23.03
CA ARG A 311 -5.97 22.80 22.60
C ARG A 311 -5.14 22.58 21.33
N LEU A 312 -4.96 23.63 20.52
CA LEU A 312 -4.13 23.62 19.32
C LEU A 312 -2.85 24.47 19.49
N HIS A 313 -2.20 24.39 20.66
CA HIS A 313 -1.03 25.22 21.00
C HIS A 313 0.19 25.06 20.07
N ALA A 314 0.30 23.95 19.34
CA ALA A 314 1.39 23.72 18.39
C ALA A 314 1.08 24.26 16.98
N LEU A 315 -0.15 24.71 16.74
CA LEU A 315 -0.64 25.14 15.43
C LEU A 315 0.04 26.43 15.01
N ARG A 316 0.48 26.47 13.77
CA ARG A 316 1.16 27.61 13.13
C ARG A 316 0.43 28.06 11.88
N ALA A 317 -0.26 27.14 11.20
CA ALA A 317 -1.08 27.44 10.05
C ALA A 317 -2.39 26.65 10.10
N LEU A 318 -3.51 27.36 9.94
CA LEU A 318 -4.85 26.79 9.75
C LEU A 318 -5.45 27.41 8.50
N ARG A 319 -5.42 26.70 7.38
CA ARG A 319 -5.98 27.19 6.12
C ARG A 319 -7.43 26.78 6.02
N VAL A 320 -8.30 27.77 5.90
CA VAL A 320 -9.77 27.59 5.85
C VAL A 320 -10.40 28.23 4.61
N THR A 321 -9.59 28.58 3.62
CA THR A 321 -10.03 29.31 2.43
C THR A 321 -11.09 28.54 1.63
N GLY A 322 -12.06 29.26 1.07
CA GLY A 322 -13.08 28.66 0.20
C GLY A 322 -14.07 27.75 0.92
N ASN A 323 -14.34 28.02 2.20
CA ASN A 323 -15.46 27.44 2.96
C ASN A 323 -16.61 28.46 3.10
N ASP A 324 -17.77 27.99 3.58
CA ASP A 324 -19.02 28.74 3.63
C ASP A 324 -19.17 29.50 4.96
N PHE A 325 -18.17 30.29 5.32
CA PHE A 325 -18.17 31.09 6.54
C PHE A 325 -18.83 32.46 6.35
N SER A 326 -19.67 32.87 7.29
CA SER A 326 -20.11 34.25 7.41
C SER A 326 -18.93 35.16 7.73
N SER A 327 -19.04 36.44 7.35
CA SER A 327 -17.99 37.42 7.63
C SER A 327 -17.69 37.56 9.13
N ASN A 328 -18.68 37.31 10.00
CA ASN A 328 -18.48 37.34 11.45
C ASN A 328 -17.66 36.14 11.92
N ALA A 329 -18.07 34.92 11.57
CA ALA A 329 -17.37 33.69 11.95
C ALA A 329 -15.92 33.69 11.45
N HIS A 330 -15.69 34.16 10.21
CA HIS A 330 -14.34 34.30 9.66
C HIS A 330 -13.50 35.36 10.39
N ALA A 331 -14.10 36.46 10.84
CA ALA A 331 -13.39 37.51 11.57
C ALA A 331 -12.99 37.05 12.98
N GLU A 332 -13.89 36.34 13.68
CA GLU A 332 -13.63 35.77 15.01
C GLU A 332 -12.51 34.72 14.94
N LEU A 333 -12.60 33.76 14.02
CA LEU A 333 -11.56 32.74 13.84
C LEU A 333 -10.19 33.37 13.54
N ARG A 334 -10.15 34.37 12.65
CA ARG A 334 -8.92 35.09 12.32
C ARG A 334 -8.34 35.82 13.53
N SER A 335 -9.18 36.41 14.38
CA SER A 335 -8.75 37.05 15.63
C SER A 335 -8.07 36.03 16.56
N SER A 336 -8.70 34.86 16.78
CA SER A 336 -8.11 33.81 17.62
C SER A 336 -6.86 33.16 17.04
N LEU A 337 -6.74 33.06 15.70
CA LEU A 337 -5.49 32.64 15.04
C LEU A 337 -4.35 33.61 15.34
N VAL A 338 -4.59 34.92 15.21
CA VAL A 338 -3.58 35.94 15.52
C VAL A 338 -3.18 35.88 17.00
N CYS A 339 -4.14 35.75 17.92
CA CYS A 339 -3.86 35.62 19.35
C CYS A 339 -3.05 34.36 19.71
N SER A 340 -3.26 33.26 18.99
CA SER A 340 -2.51 32.01 19.18
C SER A 340 -1.16 31.97 18.45
N GLY A 341 -0.85 32.99 17.63
CA GLY A 341 0.37 33.06 16.83
C GLY A 341 0.37 32.18 15.58
N ALA A 342 -0.81 31.72 15.16
CA ALA A 342 -1.03 30.98 13.92
C ALA A 342 -1.47 31.92 12.78
N THR A 343 -1.26 31.48 11.55
CA THR A 343 -1.72 32.17 10.34
C THR A 343 -2.80 31.37 9.63
N ASP A 344 -3.66 32.07 8.91
CA ASP A 344 -4.45 31.51 7.80
C ASP A 344 -3.61 31.57 6.52
#